data_AF-A0A7V1LLV5-F1
#
_entry.id   AF-A0A7V1LLV5-F1
#
_cell.length_a   1.000
_cell.length_b   1.000
_cell.length_c   1.000
_cell.angle_alpha   90.00
_cell.angle_beta   90.00
_cell.angle_gamma   90.00
#
_symmetry.space_group_name_H-M   'P 1'
#
loop_
_entity.id
_entity.type
_entity.pdbx_description
1 polymer ?
#
loop_
_entity_poly.entity_id
_entity_poly.type
_entity_poly.pdbx_seq_one_letter_code
_entity_poly.pdbx_strand_id
1 'polypeptide(L)'
;MHKVFFSKFIPDRSSKNQFEKLLDIFLQLLTYSAGDVAEALKWMNQLDQRHRLTDDAYGMGDFIQDLKDKGFIEEDGEKPGFFKVKPKAGQTIRKRSLDEIFGKLKKSGKGNHRTPFSGMGDETASETRRFIFGDETRNIDATSSLKNAQINHGLDDFMMTEEDLVIREMEAKTLT
;
A
#
# COMPACT_ATOMS: atom_id res chain seq x y z
N MET A 1 7.07 -13.06 28.09
CA MET A 1 5.68 -13.37 27.66
C MET A 1 4.98 -12.08 27.27
N HIS A 2 4.68 -11.87 25.99
CA HIS A 2 3.88 -10.73 25.56
C HIS A 2 2.39 -11.06 25.77
N LYS A 3 1.74 -10.40 26.74
CA LYS A 3 0.30 -10.52 26.97
C LYS A 3 -0.45 -9.72 25.91
N VAL A 4 -1.28 -10.40 25.12
CA VAL A 4 -2.20 -9.75 24.19
C VAL A 4 -3.41 -9.28 24.98
N PHE A 5 -3.69 -7.98 24.94
CA PHE A 5 -4.89 -7.40 25.54
C PHE A 5 -5.93 -7.20 24.45
N PHE A 6 -7.05 -7.92 24.54
CA PHE A 6 -8.21 -7.65 23.72
C PHE A 6 -9.01 -6.52 24.38
N SER A 7 -9.13 -5.38 23.70
CA SER A 7 -10.05 -4.32 24.08
C SER A 7 -11.33 -4.42 23.26
N LYS A 8 -12.43 -3.85 23.77
CA LYS A 8 -13.65 -3.69 22.96
C LYS A 8 -13.30 -2.84 21.75
N PHE A 9 -13.72 -3.29 20.56
CA PHE A 9 -13.60 -2.52 19.34
C PHE A 9 -14.39 -1.21 19.50
N ILE A 10 -13.69 -0.08 19.47
CA ILE A 10 -14.28 1.25 19.42
C ILE A 10 -14.20 1.67 17.96
N PRO A 11 -15.33 1.70 17.22
CA PRO A 11 -15.31 2.17 15.85
C PRO A 11 -14.82 3.62 15.83
N ASP A 12 -13.89 3.91 14.93
CA ASP A 12 -13.44 5.27 14.68
C ASP A 12 -14.66 6.12 14.30
N ARG A 13 -14.91 7.19 15.06
CA ARG A 13 -16.04 8.11 14.85
C ARG A 13 -15.79 9.07 13.68
N SER A 14 -14.79 8.79 12.84
CA SER A 14 -14.74 9.31 11.48
C SER A 14 -16.12 9.14 10.84
N SER A 15 -16.67 10.25 10.37
CA SER A 15 -18.03 10.44 9.88
C SER A 15 -18.30 9.68 8.57
N LYS A 16 -18.09 8.37 8.54
CA LYS A 16 -18.48 7.53 7.42
C LYS A 16 -19.97 7.76 7.17
N ASN A 17 -20.28 8.22 5.96
CA ASN A 17 -21.65 8.43 5.51
C ASN A 17 -22.43 7.10 5.66
N GLN A 18 -23.73 7.17 5.91
CA GLN A 18 -24.60 6.02 6.12
C GLN A 18 -24.45 4.94 5.03
N PHE A 19 -24.35 5.39 3.77
CA PHE A 19 -24.03 4.54 2.62
C PHE A 19 -22.72 3.74 2.80
N GLU A 20 -21.64 4.37 3.27
CA GLU A 20 -20.33 3.71 3.39
C GLU A 20 -20.35 2.62 4.45
N LYS A 21 -21.09 2.83 5.55
CA LYS A 21 -21.27 1.81 6.60
C LYS A 21 -21.99 0.59 6.04
N LEU A 22 -23.07 0.80 5.29
CA LEU A 22 -23.83 -0.29 4.67
C LEU A 22 -23.02 -0.96 3.55
N LEU A 23 -22.24 -0.19 2.79
CA LEU A 23 -21.35 -0.71 1.76
C LEU A 23 -20.27 -1.63 2.35
N ASP A 24 -19.73 -1.29 3.52
CA ASP A 24 -18.76 -2.13 4.25
C ASP A 24 -19.33 -3.51 4.56
N ILE A 25 -20.56 -3.57 5.07
CA ILE A 25 -21.25 -4.83 5.37
C ILE A 25 -21.61 -5.56 4.07
N PHE A 26 -22.17 -4.85 3.09
CA PHE A 26 -22.58 -5.42 1.81
C PHE A 26 -21.42 -6.10 1.07
N LEU A 27 -20.24 -5.46 0.98
CA LEU A 27 -19.09 -6.06 0.28
C LEU A 27 -18.55 -7.31 0.99
N GLN A 28 -18.65 -7.38 2.32
CA GLN A 28 -18.33 -8.60 3.06
C GLN A 28 -19.33 -9.71 2.74
N LEU A 29 -20.64 -9.43 2.84
CA LEU A 29 -21.69 -10.39 2.53
C LEU A 29 -21.62 -10.87 1.07
N LEU A 30 -21.33 -9.97 0.15
CA LEU A 30 -21.14 -10.29 -1.27
C LEU A 30 -19.97 -11.26 -1.49
N THR A 31 -18.92 -11.16 -0.68
CA THR A 31 -17.80 -12.11 -0.72
C THR A 31 -18.23 -13.49 -0.19
N TYR A 32 -19.03 -13.51 0.89
CA TYR A 32 -19.56 -14.75 1.45
C TYR A 32 -20.61 -15.43 0.55
N SER A 33 -21.40 -14.67 -0.20
CA SER A 33 -22.37 -15.18 -1.17
C SER A 33 -21.75 -15.46 -2.55
N ALA A 34 -20.41 -15.49 -2.65
CA ALA A 34 -19.69 -15.73 -3.89
C ALA A 34 -20.10 -14.80 -5.06
N GLY A 35 -20.49 -13.57 -4.75
CA GLY A 35 -20.92 -12.56 -5.73
C GLY A 35 -22.42 -12.55 -6.01
N ASP A 36 -23.24 -13.36 -5.34
CA ASP A 36 -24.70 -13.28 -5.44
C ASP A 36 -25.21 -12.02 -4.72
N VAL A 37 -25.63 -11.02 -5.49
CA VAL A 37 -26.15 -9.75 -5.00
C VAL A 37 -27.50 -9.94 -4.30
N ALA A 38 -28.36 -10.80 -4.84
CA ALA A 38 -29.70 -11.00 -4.28
C ALA A 38 -29.62 -11.64 -2.90
N GLU A 39 -28.74 -12.63 -2.74
CA GLU A 39 -28.48 -13.26 -1.44
C GLU A 39 -27.84 -12.26 -0.45
N ALA A 40 -26.85 -11.48 -0.89
CA ALA A 40 -26.22 -10.46 -0.04
C ALA A 40 -27.23 -9.40 0.43
N LEU A 41 -28.11 -8.91 -0.44
CA LEU A 41 -29.15 -7.95 -0.09
C LEU A 41 -30.23 -8.55 0.83
N LYS A 42 -30.54 -9.84 0.67
CA LYS A 42 -31.42 -10.55 1.59
C LYS A 42 -30.82 -10.60 3.00
N TRP A 43 -29.53 -10.93 3.13
CA TRP A 43 -28.84 -10.90 4.42
C TRP A 43 -28.74 -9.49 5.00
N MET A 44 -28.52 -8.47 4.17
CA MET A 44 -28.55 -7.06 4.61
C MET A 44 -29.90 -6.70 5.27
N ASN A 45 -31.02 -7.08 4.66
CA ASN A 45 -32.35 -6.86 5.25
C ASN A 45 -32.53 -7.58 6.58
N GLN A 46 -32.04 -8.81 6.71
CA GLN A 46 -32.12 -9.57 7.97
C GLN A 46 -31.29 -8.90 9.07
N LEU A 47 -30.10 -8.40 8.74
CA LEU A 47 -29.26 -7.66 9.68
C LEU A 47 -29.91 -6.34 10.07
N ASP A 48 -30.50 -5.64 9.11
CA ASP A 48 -31.18 -4.37 9.36
C ASP A 48 -32.38 -4.53 10.30
N GLN A 49 -33.21 -5.56 10.10
CA GLN A 49 -34.32 -5.87 11.02
C GLN A 49 -33.85 -6.11 12.46
N ARG A 50 -32.68 -6.75 12.64
CA ARG A 50 -32.16 -7.11 13.95
C ARG A 50 -31.40 -5.98 14.63
N HIS A 51 -30.68 -5.17 13.85
CA HIS A 51 -29.72 -4.20 14.36
C HIS A 51 -30.07 -2.75 14.06
N ARG A 52 -31.16 -2.51 13.29
CA ARG A 52 -31.60 -1.18 12.83
C ARG A 52 -30.44 -0.41 12.22
N LEU A 53 -29.89 -0.98 11.16
CA LEU A 53 -28.76 -0.40 10.44
C LEU A 53 -29.18 0.85 9.66
N THR A 54 -30.45 0.91 9.24
CA THR A 54 -31.10 2.02 8.52
C THR A 54 -31.99 2.86 9.44
N ASP A 55 -32.46 4.01 8.94
CA ASP A 55 -33.41 4.89 9.62
C ASP A 55 -34.45 5.44 8.64
N ASP A 56 -35.38 6.27 9.14
CA ASP A 56 -36.46 6.86 8.33
C ASP A 56 -35.95 7.81 7.23
N ALA A 57 -34.72 8.32 7.35
CA ALA A 57 -34.12 9.23 6.38
C ALA A 57 -33.30 8.49 5.31
N TYR A 58 -32.82 7.29 5.59
CA TYR A 58 -32.03 6.48 4.67
C TYR A 58 -32.30 4.98 4.88
N GLY A 59 -33.15 4.43 4.01
CA GLY A 59 -33.57 3.03 4.04
C GLY A 59 -32.76 2.10 3.13
N MET A 60 -33.12 0.82 3.14
CA MET A 60 -32.49 -0.18 2.27
C MET A 60 -32.75 0.10 0.78
N GLY A 61 -33.89 0.70 0.43
CA GLY A 61 -34.19 1.12 -0.94
C GLY A 61 -33.21 2.18 -1.45
N ASP A 62 -32.93 3.19 -0.62
CA ASP A 62 -31.96 4.25 -0.93
C ASP A 62 -30.55 3.67 -1.10
N PHE A 63 -30.19 2.71 -0.24
CA PHE A 63 -28.92 2.00 -0.35
C PHE A 63 -28.78 1.23 -1.67
N ILE A 64 -29.80 0.49 -2.08
CA ILE A 64 -29.79 -0.26 -3.35
C ILE A 64 -29.69 0.70 -4.54
N GLN A 65 -30.40 1.82 -4.49
CA GLN A 65 -30.34 2.84 -5.54
C GLN A 65 -28.93 3.46 -5.62
N ASP A 66 -28.34 3.80 -4.48
CA ASP A 66 -26.96 4.29 -4.40
C ASP A 66 -25.94 3.26 -4.92
N LEU A 67 -26.14 1.96 -4.68
CA LEU A 67 -25.27 0.91 -5.23
C LEU A 67 -25.32 0.90 -6.77
N LYS A 68 -26.49 1.12 -7.36
CA LYS A 68 -26.66 1.23 -8.82
C LYS A 68 -25.98 2.50 -9.35
N ASP A 69 -26.28 3.65 -8.75
CA ASP A 69 -25.81 4.96 -9.20
C ASP A 69 -24.29 5.09 -9.07
N LYS A 70 -23.73 4.55 -8.00
CA LYS A 70 -22.27 4.50 -7.79
C LYS A 70 -21.61 3.36 -8.56
N GLY A 71 -22.36 2.54 -9.29
CA GLY A 71 -21.83 1.53 -10.20
C GLY A 71 -21.23 0.30 -9.52
N PHE A 72 -21.74 -0.09 -8.35
CA PHE A 72 -21.39 -1.35 -7.69
C PHE A 72 -22.19 -2.53 -8.22
N ILE A 73 -23.44 -2.30 -8.62
CA ILE A 73 -24.34 -3.30 -9.19
C ILE A 73 -25.06 -2.74 -10.43
N GLU A 74 -25.62 -3.63 -11.24
CA GLU A 74 -26.56 -3.33 -12.33
C GLU A 74 -27.73 -4.29 -12.30
N GLU A 75 -28.87 -3.86 -12.85
CA GLU A 75 -29.96 -4.78 -13.15
C GLU A 75 -29.58 -5.67 -14.33
N ASP A 76 -29.93 -6.94 -14.20
CA ASP A 76 -29.81 -7.90 -15.28
C ASP A 76 -30.89 -7.59 -16.32
N GLY A 77 -30.48 -7.13 -17.50
CA GLY A 77 -31.39 -6.78 -18.59
C GLY A 77 -32.27 -7.94 -19.07
N GLU A 78 -31.91 -9.18 -18.75
CA GLU A 78 -32.68 -10.38 -19.09
C GLU A 78 -33.72 -10.76 -18.03
N LYS A 79 -33.55 -10.30 -16.79
CA LYS A 79 -34.41 -10.67 -15.65
C LYS A 79 -34.63 -9.46 -14.73
N PRO A 80 -35.76 -8.75 -14.89
CA PRO A 80 -36.12 -7.66 -14.00
C PRO A 80 -36.10 -8.11 -12.54
N GLY A 81 -35.35 -7.40 -11.69
CA GLY A 81 -35.19 -7.72 -10.27
C GLY A 81 -33.99 -8.61 -9.92
N PHE A 82 -33.24 -9.13 -10.90
CA PHE A 82 -31.93 -9.72 -10.66
C PHE A 82 -30.85 -8.67 -10.84
N PHE A 83 -29.85 -8.70 -9.97
CA PHE A 83 -28.73 -7.78 -10.01
C PHE A 83 -27.42 -8.52 -10.28
N LYS A 84 -26.57 -7.91 -11.12
CA LYS A 84 -25.22 -8.38 -11.39
C LYS A 84 -24.20 -7.43 -10.74
N VAL A 85 -23.11 -8.01 -10.25
CA VAL A 85 -21.98 -7.27 -9.67
C VAL A 85 -21.19 -6.59 -10.79
N LYS A 86 -20.89 -5.30 -10.63
CA LYS A 86 -20.00 -4.58 -11.54
C LYS A 86 -18.52 -4.77 -11.17
N PRO A 87 -17.58 -4.61 -12.13
CA PRO A 87 -16.14 -4.70 -11.86
C PRO A 87 -15.65 -3.81 -10.71
N LYS A 88 -16.30 -2.65 -10.49
CA LYS A 88 -15.99 -1.72 -9.40
C LYS A 88 -16.13 -2.36 -8.01
N ALA A 89 -17.14 -3.19 -7.79
CA ALA A 89 -17.31 -3.89 -6.51
C ALA A 89 -16.15 -4.85 -6.25
N GLY A 90 -15.77 -5.65 -7.24
CA GLY A 90 -14.61 -6.56 -7.14
C GLY A 90 -13.28 -5.82 -6.96
N GLN A 91 -13.07 -4.67 -7.61
CA GLN A 91 -11.90 -3.82 -7.37
C GLN A 91 -11.90 -3.26 -5.94
N THR A 92 -13.05 -2.83 -5.44
CA THR A 92 -13.20 -2.27 -4.09
C THR A 92 -12.94 -3.33 -3.03
N ILE A 93 -13.45 -4.56 -3.21
CA ILE A 93 -13.16 -5.70 -2.34
C ILE A 93 -11.66 -5.94 -2.29
N ARG A 94 -10.99 -6.07 -3.44
CA ARG A 94 -9.54 -6.30 -3.50
C ARG A 94 -8.74 -5.22 -2.78
N LYS A 95 -9.04 -3.94 -3.02
CA LYS A 95 -8.38 -2.82 -2.34
C LYS A 95 -8.56 -2.92 -0.82
N ARG A 96 -9.78 -3.17 -0.36
CA ARG A 96 -10.09 -3.30 1.07
C ARG A 96 -9.41 -4.51 1.71
N SER A 97 -9.36 -5.64 1.03
CA SER A 97 -8.63 -6.82 1.52
C SER A 97 -7.15 -6.51 1.66
N LEU A 98 -6.55 -5.78 0.72
CA LEU A 98 -5.17 -5.32 0.84
C LEU A 98 -5.00 -4.33 2.01
N ASP A 99 -5.89 -3.36 2.15
CA ASP A 99 -5.86 -2.41 3.28
C ASP A 99 -6.04 -3.12 4.63
N GLU A 100 -6.81 -4.21 4.70
CA GLU A 100 -6.97 -4.98 5.93
C GLU A 100 -5.75 -5.84 6.26
N ILE A 101 -5.18 -6.51 5.25
CA ILE A 101 -3.97 -7.32 5.39
C ILE A 101 -2.77 -6.41 5.74
N PHE A 102 -2.59 -5.34 4.98
CA PHE A 102 -1.40 -4.47 5.02
C PHE A 102 -1.57 -3.23 5.89
N GLY A 103 -2.78 -2.73 6.14
CA GLY A 103 -3.00 -1.58 7.03
C GLY A 103 -2.83 -1.92 8.50
N LYS A 104 -2.98 -3.20 8.87
CA LYS A 104 -2.67 -3.71 10.22
C LYS A 104 -1.23 -4.19 10.35
N LEU A 105 -0.52 -4.39 9.23
CA LEU A 105 0.90 -4.69 9.24
C LEU A 105 1.65 -3.47 9.76
N LYS A 106 2.04 -3.52 11.04
CA LYS A 106 3.10 -2.65 11.53
C LYS A 106 4.33 -2.87 10.66
N LYS A 107 5.07 -1.80 10.38
CA LYS A 107 6.40 -1.90 9.79
C LYS A 107 7.17 -2.99 10.55
N SER A 108 7.50 -4.09 9.86
CA SER A 108 8.33 -5.17 10.41
C SER A 108 9.70 -4.61 10.81
N GLY A 109 10.37 -5.30 11.75
CA GLY A 109 11.72 -5.02 12.29
C GLY A 109 12.81 -5.99 11.75
N LYS A 110 14.05 -5.47 11.58
CA LYS A 110 15.15 -5.80 10.61
C LYS A 110 15.06 -7.02 9.64
N GLY A 111 15.17 -6.79 8.31
CA GLY A 111 15.19 -7.77 7.20
C GLY A 111 16.07 -7.39 5.98
N ASN A 112 16.16 -8.26 4.97
CA ASN A 112 17.24 -8.28 3.94
C ASN A 112 16.77 -7.97 2.49
N HIS A 113 15.80 -7.05 2.31
CA HIS A 113 15.26 -6.73 0.98
C HIS A 113 16.07 -5.62 0.28
N ARG A 114 16.30 -5.76 -1.03
CA ARG A 114 16.94 -4.73 -1.87
C ARG A 114 15.99 -3.53 -2.01
N THR A 115 16.54 -2.33 -1.90
CA THR A 115 15.81 -1.07 -2.12
C THR A 115 16.51 -0.22 -3.17
N PRO A 116 15.77 0.63 -3.90
CA PRO A 116 16.36 1.52 -4.91
C PRO A 116 17.02 2.76 -4.31
N PHE A 117 17.09 2.87 -2.98
CA PHE A 117 17.72 3.99 -2.30
C PHE A 117 19.19 3.67 -2.03
N SER A 118 20.07 4.66 -2.18
CA SER A 118 21.47 4.54 -1.76
C SER A 118 21.64 4.93 -0.30
N GLY A 119 22.60 4.31 0.40
CA GLY A 119 22.78 4.50 1.85
C GLY A 119 23.67 3.45 2.52
N MET A 120 23.74 3.45 3.85
CA MET A 120 24.60 2.54 4.64
C MET A 120 24.17 1.07 4.51
N GLY A 121 24.64 0.39 3.46
CA GLY A 121 24.61 -1.06 3.33
C GLY A 121 26.01 -1.65 3.24
N ASP A 122 26.10 -2.92 2.82
CA ASP A 122 27.37 -3.65 2.69
C ASP A 122 27.66 -4.05 1.23
N GLU A 123 26.78 -3.66 0.30
CA GLU A 123 26.91 -3.96 -1.13
C GLU A 123 27.17 -2.66 -1.90
N THR A 124 28.12 -2.70 -2.83
CA THR A 124 28.45 -1.55 -3.68
C THR A 124 27.36 -1.31 -4.71
N ALA A 125 26.81 -0.10 -4.76
CA ALA A 125 25.92 0.33 -5.83
C ALA A 125 26.72 0.64 -7.11
N SER A 126 26.02 0.70 -8.24
CA SER A 126 26.62 1.10 -9.52
C SER A 126 26.86 2.61 -9.64
N GLU A 127 26.25 3.40 -8.74
CA GLU A 127 26.34 4.85 -8.76
C GLU A 127 27.63 5.33 -8.08
N THR A 128 28.20 6.41 -8.61
CA THR A 128 29.40 7.05 -8.06
C THR A 128 29.15 8.52 -7.82
N ARG A 129 29.85 9.08 -6.83
CA ARG A 129 29.84 10.51 -6.54
C ARG A 129 31.22 11.01 -6.14
N ARG A 130 31.38 12.33 -6.06
CA ARG A 130 32.61 12.95 -5.54
C ARG A 130 32.77 12.67 -4.05
N PHE A 131 34.02 12.51 -3.62
CA PHE A 131 34.40 12.40 -2.23
C PHE A 131 33.99 13.65 -1.43
N ILE A 132 33.54 13.41 -0.20
CA ILE A 132 33.26 14.44 0.79
C ILE A 132 33.94 14.00 2.10
N PHE A 133 34.46 14.97 2.85
CA PHE A 133 35.06 14.71 4.15
C PHE A 133 34.13 13.89 5.06
N GLY A 134 34.62 12.75 5.55
CA GLY A 134 33.87 11.78 6.35
C GLY A 134 33.51 10.49 5.61
N ASP A 135 33.73 10.42 4.29
CA ASP A 135 33.55 9.18 3.53
C ASP A 135 34.59 8.12 3.88
N GLU A 136 34.15 6.86 3.91
CA GLU A 136 35.04 5.73 4.19
C GLU A 136 35.96 5.45 2.99
N THR A 137 37.26 5.33 3.25
CA THR A 137 38.28 5.08 2.21
C THR A 137 38.08 3.77 1.46
N ARG A 138 37.44 2.78 2.08
CA ARG A 138 37.12 1.49 1.45
C ARG A 138 36.14 1.61 0.27
N ASN A 139 35.39 2.70 0.19
CA ASN A 139 34.40 2.93 -0.87
C ASN A 139 34.98 3.74 -2.05
N ILE A 140 36.28 4.06 -2.03
CA ILE A 140 36.95 4.78 -3.11
C ILE A 140 37.01 3.91 -4.37
N ASP A 141 36.50 4.43 -5.49
CA ASP A 141 36.72 3.87 -6.81
C ASP A 141 38.11 4.30 -7.31
N ALA A 142 39.10 3.44 -7.07
CA ALA A 142 40.48 3.71 -7.48
C ALA A 142 40.62 3.94 -8.99
N THR A 143 39.80 3.28 -9.81
CA THR A 143 39.90 3.39 -11.28
C THR A 143 39.42 4.75 -11.74
N SER A 144 38.25 5.17 -11.26
CA SER A 144 37.67 6.47 -11.60
C SER A 144 38.47 7.62 -11.00
N SER A 145 39.00 7.44 -9.79
CA SER A 145 39.85 8.44 -9.13
C SER A 145 41.19 8.62 -9.87
N LEU A 146 41.83 7.52 -10.27
CA LEU A 146 43.06 7.58 -11.07
C LEU A 146 42.85 8.23 -12.43
N LYS A 147 41.72 7.92 -13.08
CA LYS A 147 41.33 8.59 -14.34
C LYS A 147 41.17 10.09 -14.14
N ASN A 148 40.50 10.53 -13.07
CA ASN A 148 40.32 11.96 -12.77
C ASN A 148 41.65 12.66 -12.49
N ALA A 149 42.51 12.06 -11.67
CA ALA A 149 43.84 12.59 -11.37
C ALA A 149 44.69 12.78 -12.64
N GLN A 150 44.67 11.81 -13.57
CA GLN A 150 45.36 11.95 -14.86
C GLN A 150 44.78 13.06 -15.74
N ILE A 151 43.45 13.24 -15.73
CA ILE A 151 42.78 14.31 -16.48
C ILE A 151 43.14 15.68 -15.90
N ASN A 152 43.21 15.81 -14.57
CA ASN A 152 43.39 17.08 -13.88
C ASN A 152 44.87 17.48 -13.74
N HIS A 153 45.78 16.52 -13.63
CA HIS A 153 47.20 16.77 -13.33
C HIS A 153 48.18 16.30 -14.43
N GLY A 154 47.72 15.55 -15.43
CA GLY A 154 48.56 15.08 -16.54
C GLY A 154 49.25 13.74 -16.27
N LEU A 155 50.19 13.38 -17.15
CA LEU A 155 50.85 12.06 -17.17
C LEU A 155 52.31 12.07 -16.72
N ASP A 156 52.94 13.25 -16.63
CA ASP A 156 54.39 13.36 -16.38
C ASP A 156 54.74 13.05 -14.92
N ASP A 157 54.11 13.75 -13.96
CA ASP A 157 54.25 13.51 -12.53
C ASP A 157 52.90 13.10 -11.93
N PHE A 158 52.88 11.98 -11.19
CA PHE A 158 51.66 11.52 -10.53
C PHE A 158 51.29 12.43 -9.35
N MET A 159 50.19 13.17 -9.51
CA MET A 159 49.56 13.98 -8.47
C MET A 159 48.09 13.60 -8.36
N MET A 160 47.60 13.45 -7.13
CA MET A 160 46.19 13.17 -6.83
C MET A 160 45.77 13.96 -5.61
N THR A 161 44.63 14.62 -5.71
CA THR A 161 44.03 15.46 -4.67
C THR A 161 42.66 14.93 -4.25
N GLU A 162 42.09 15.48 -3.18
CA GLU A 162 40.75 15.10 -2.71
C GLU A 162 39.65 15.34 -3.77
N GLU A 163 39.86 16.29 -4.69
CA GLU A 163 38.92 16.60 -5.77
C GLU A 163 38.87 15.52 -6.85
N ASP A 164 39.94 14.70 -6.95
CA ASP A 164 40.01 13.59 -7.89
C ASP A 164 39.29 12.35 -7.36
N LEU A 165 39.09 12.26 -6.04
CA LEU A 165 38.55 11.07 -5.40
C LEU A 165 37.06 10.86 -5.72
N VAL A 166 36.75 9.65 -6.17
CA VAL A 166 35.40 9.19 -6.48
C VAL A 166 35.02 8.08 -5.51
N ILE A 167 33.83 8.19 -4.94
CA ILE A 167 33.24 7.21 -4.03
C ILE A 167 32.15 6.43 -4.77
N ARG A 168 32.14 5.10 -4.61
CA ARG A 168 30.97 4.27 -4.93
C ARG A 168 29.95 4.38 -3.82
N GLU A 169 28.73 4.73 -4.19
CA GLU A 169 27.59 4.65 -3.28
C GLU A 169 27.41 3.20 -2.83
N MET A 170 26.89 3.00 -1.62
CA MET A 170 26.48 1.68 -1.15
C MET A 170 24.97 1.54 -1.34
N GLU A 171 24.49 0.35 -1.70
CA GLU A 171 23.06 0.09 -1.74
C GLU A 171 22.51 0.24 -0.32
N ALA A 172 21.48 1.08 -0.11
CA ALA A 172 20.83 1.11 1.19
C ALA A 172 20.16 -0.24 1.42
N LYS A 173 20.67 -0.97 2.40
CA LYS A 173 19.91 -2.06 3.00
C LYS A 173 18.92 -1.42 3.97
N THR A 174 17.65 -1.34 3.60
CA THR A 174 16.63 -1.11 4.62
C THR A 174 16.62 -2.34 5.50
N LEU A 175 17.10 -2.17 6.72
CA LEU A 175 16.95 -3.16 7.76
C LEU A 175 15.49 -3.13 8.16
N THR A 176 14.68 -3.97 7.51
CA THR A 176 13.23 -4.07 7.70
C THR A 176 12.87 -4.57 9.06
#